data_AF-A0A7V1BY75-F1
#
_entry.id   AF-A0A7V1BY75-F1
#
_cell.length_a   1.000
_cell.length_b   1.000
_cell.length_c   1.000
_cell.angle_alpha   90.00
_cell.angle_beta   90.00
_cell.angle_gamma   90.00
#
_symmetry.space_group_name_H-M   'P 1'
#
loop_
_entity.id
_entity.type
_entity.pdbx_description
1 polymer ?
#
loop_
_entity_poly.entity_id
_entity_poly.type
_entity_poly.pdbx_seq_one_letter_code
_entity_poly.pdbx_strand_id
1 'polypeptide(L)'
;MLKEFRADLHIHTCLSPCADLDMTPSAIVNAAVEKGIDIIAVTDHNSAENTEAARKAAENKRITVLSGMEVTSDEEAHILALFDNVESVMRLQDTVYESLLPGSNDTAKFGDQVVVNEANEVLGFNHRLLIGATTLPASEIVNVIHSLGGLSIASHIDREAFSIVSQLGFIPDDMKFDALEMSPRISRETASNLYGDYTRMPWVSSSDSHNIDNIGKRTTLFYLKEPTIAEISYALRGIDGRKVEWG
;
A
#
# COMPACT_ATOMS: atom_id res chain seq x y z
N MET A 1 -7.52 17.16 -19.71
CA MET A 1 -8.83 17.22 -19.01
C MET A 1 -8.73 16.31 -17.79
N LEU A 2 -9.29 16.69 -16.64
CA LEU A 2 -9.33 15.81 -15.48
C LEU A 2 -10.36 14.70 -15.68
N LYS A 3 -10.05 13.51 -15.18
CA LYS A 3 -10.88 12.32 -15.18
C LYS A 3 -10.97 11.80 -13.76
N GLU A 4 -12.08 11.14 -13.45
CA GLU A 4 -12.24 10.41 -12.20
C GLU A 4 -11.54 9.04 -12.31
N PHE A 5 -10.82 8.66 -11.27
CA PHE A 5 -10.18 7.37 -11.11
C PHE A 5 -10.55 6.79 -9.74
N ARG A 6 -11.09 5.58 -9.72
CA ARG A 6 -11.30 4.80 -8.50
C ARG A 6 -10.05 3.99 -8.18
N ALA A 7 -9.52 4.18 -6.98
CA ALA A 7 -8.26 3.57 -6.56
C ALA A 7 -8.40 2.69 -5.31
N ASP A 8 -7.72 1.55 -5.31
CA ASP A 8 -7.50 0.69 -4.15
C ASP A 8 -5.98 0.49 -3.97
N LEU A 9 -5.38 1.24 -3.06
CA LEU A 9 -3.93 1.42 -2.98
C LEU A 9 -3.25 0.52 -1.94
N HIS A 10 -3.98 -0.43 -1.35
CA HIS A 10 -3.50 -1.29 -0.28
C HIS A 10 -4.05 -2.71 -0.47
N ILE A 11 -3.29 -3.55 -1.17
CA ILE A 11 -3.67 -4.92 -1.51
C ILE A 11 -2.46 -5.84 -1.35
N HIS A 12 -2.66 -6.94 -0.63
CA HIS A 12 -1.66 -7.97 -0.41
C HIS A 12 -1.82 -9.11 -1.42
N THR A 13 -0.73 -9.63 -1.95
CA THR A 13 -0.73 -10.86 -2.74
C THR A 13 -0.46 -12.07 -1.86
N CYS A 14 -0.46 -13.26 -2.47
CA CYS A 14 -0.02 -14.51 -1.84
C CYS A 14 1.44 -14.49 -1.33
N LEU A 15 2.18 -13.39 -1.50
CA LEU A 15 3.49 -13.18 -0.92
C LEU A 15 3.42 -12.70 0.53
N SER A 16 2.39 -11.95 0.90
CA SER A 16 2.13 -11.64 2.30
C SER A 16 1.62 -12.89 3.00
N PRO A 17 2.24 -13.34 4.11
CA PRO A 17 1.90 -14.63 4.71
C PRO A 17 0.45 -14.69 5.20
N CYS A 18 -0.11 -13.57 5.63
CA CYS A 18 -1.48 -13.41 6.11
C CYS A 18 -2.55 -13.33 5.02
N ALA A 19 -2.18 -13.35 3.73
CA ALA A 19 -3.11 -13.31 2.61
C ALA A 19 -3.41 -14.72 2.08
N ASP A 20 -4.59 -14.90 1.50
CA ASP A 20 -4.99 -16.18 0.92
C ASP A 20 -4.08 -16.54 -0.28
N LEU A 21 -3.82 -17.85 -0.48
CA LEU A 21 -2.98 -18.32 -1.59
C LEU A 21 -3.57 -18.02 -2.98
N ASP A 22 -4.87 -17.76 -3.06
CA ASP A 22 -5.55 -17.37 -4.31
C ASP A 22 -5.39 -15.88 -4.64
N MET A 23 -4.78 -15.07 -3.74
CA MET A 23 -4.37 -13.68 -3.97
C MET A 23 -3.17 -13.57 -4.92
N THR A 24 -3.20 -14.32 -6.02
CA THR A 24 -2.23 -14.20 -7.09
C THR A 24 -2.35 -12.84 -7.78
N PRO A 25 -1.25 -12.27 -8.32
CA PRO A 25 -1.28 -10.99 -9.01
C PRO A 25 -2.32 -10.91 -10.13
N SER A 26 -2.49 -12.00 -10.91
CA SER A 26 -3.49 -12.04 -11.99
C SER A 26 -4.93 -12.05 -11.47
N ALA A 27 -5.21 -12.77 -10.39
CA ALA A 27 -6.53 -12.80 -9.76
C ALA A 27 -6.91 -11.43 -9.20
N ILE A 28 -5.97 -10.76 -8.52
CA ILE A 28 -6.16 -9.40 -8.00
C ILE A 28 -6.51 -8.43 -9.13
N VAL A 29 -5.71 -8.41 -10.20
CA VAL A 29 -5.95 -7.54 -11.35
C VAL A 29 -7.31 -7.83 -12.00
N ASN A 30 -7.69 -9.10 -12.16
CA ASN A 30 -8.98 -9.47 -12.73
C ASN A 30 -10.14 -9.00 -11.84
N ALA A 31 -10.09 -9.26 -10.54
CA ALA A 31 -11.11 -8.84 -9.58
C ALA A 31 -11.26 -7.31 -9.55
N ALA A 32 -10.16 -6.57 -9.61
CA ALA A 32 -10.18 -5.11 -9.67
C ALA A 32 -10.85 -4.58 -10.95
N VAL A 33 -10.54 -5.19 -12.11
CA VAL A 33 -11.18 -4.86 -13.39
C VAL A 33 -12.68 -5.16 -13.37
N GLU A 34 -13.08 -6.33 -12.85
CA GLU A 34 -14.49 -6.72 -12.71
C GLU A 34 -15.27 -5.76 -11.80
N LYS A 35 -14.62 -5.23 -10.76
CA LYS A 35 -15.18 -4.25 -9.82
C LYS A 35 -15.10 -2.79 -10.33
N GLY A 36 -14.57 -2.56 -11.53
CA GLY A 36 -14.46 -1.22 -12.12
C GLY A 36 -13.50 -0.29 -11.36
N ILE A 37 -12.42 -0.85 -10.81
CA ILE A 37 -11.34 -0.09 -10.18
C ILE A 37 -10.32 0.29 -11.26
N ASP A 38 -9.94 1.57 -11.31
CA ASP A 38 -9.06 2.11 -12.34
C ASP A 38 -7.57 2.05 -11.95
N ILE A 39 -7.28 2.12 -10.64
CA ILE A 39 -5.91 2.13 -10.09
C ILE A 39 -5.84 1.14 -8.92
N ILE A 40 -4.85 0.26 -8.94
CA ILE A 40 -4.50 -0.56 -7.78
C ILE A 40 -3.02 -0.43 -7.44
N ALA A 41 -2.65 -0.75 -6.21
CA ALA A 41 -1.26 -0.99 -5.83
C ALA A 41 -1.16 -2.36 -5.14
N VAL A 42 -0.12 -3.12 -5.50
CA VAL A 42 0.31 -4.29 -4.73
C VAL A 42 1.28 -3.79 -3.67
N THR A 43 0.99 -4.10 -2.40
CA THR A 43 1.69 -3.55 -1.23
C THR A 43 1.94 -4.67 -0.22
N ASP A 44 2.60 -5.73 -0.67
CA ASP A 44 2.96 -6.84 0.22
C ASP A 44 3.83 -6.37 1.39
N HIS A 45 3.73 -7.07 2.52
CA HIS A 45 4.52 -6.73 3.71
C HIS A 45 6.02 -6.84 3.40
N ASN A 46 6.73 -5.73 3.60
CA ASN A 46 8.18 -5.62 3.49
C ASN A 46 8.81 -6.18 2.19
N SER A 47 8.00 -6.39 1.13
CA SER A 47 8.44 -7.05 -0.09
C SER A 47 7.65 -6.54 -1.30
N ALA A 48 8.27 -6.56 -2.46
CA ALA A 48 7.69 -6.17 -3.73
C ALA A 48 7.90 -7.22 -4.83
N GLU A 49 8.33 -8.45 -4.48
CA GLU A 49 8.70 -9.50 -5.45
C GLU A 49 7.56 -9.89 -6.41
N ASN A 50 6.29 -9.72 -6.01
CA ASN A 50 5.11 -9.97 -6.87
C ASN A 50 4.62 -8.73 -7.64
N THR A 51 5.25 -7.56 -7.47
CA THR A 51 4.83 -6.30 -8.12
C THR A 51 4.95 -6.37 -9.65
N GLU A 52 6.06 -6.89 -10.16
CA GLU A 52 6.29 -7.01 -11.61
C GLU A 52 5.23 -7.93 -12.25
N ALA A 53 4.91 -9.05 -11.58
CA ALA A 53 3.87 -9.98 -12.03
C ALA A 53 2.49 -9.31 -12.08
N ALA A 54 2.15 -8.47 -11.10
CA ALA A 54 0.90 -7.72 -11.08
C ALA A 54 0.81 -6.71 -12.24
N ARG A 55 1.90 -6.00 -12.51
CA ARG A 55 1.98 -5.05 -13.62
C ARG A 55 1.85 -5.74 -14.98
N LYS A 56 2.55 -6.85 -15.18
CA LYS A 56 2.42 -7.68 -16.39
C LYS A 56 1.01 -8.23 -16.56
N ALA A 57 0.39 -8.70 -15.47
CA ALA A 57 -0.99 -9.19 -15.51
C ALA A 57 -2.02 -8.12 -15.87
N ALA A 58 -1.68 -6.83 -15.74
CA ALA A 58 -2.50 -5.69 -16.16
C ALA A 58 -2.25 -5.23 -17.59
N GLU A 59 -1.22 -5.77 -18.28
CA GLU A 59 -0.98 -5.44 -19.68
C GLU A 59 -2.23 -5.72 -20.53
N ASN A 60 -2.57 -4.78 -21.41
CA ASN A 60 -3.78 -4.81 -22.26
C ASN A 60 -5.12 -4.73 -21.51
N LYS A 61 -5.14 -4.44 -20.22
CA LYS A 61 -6.35 -4.15 -19.45
C LYS A 61 -6.49 -2.66 -19.19
N ARG A 62 -7.71 -2.20 -18.91
CA ARG A 62 -8.00 -0.80 -18.57
C ARG A 62 -7.87 -0.56 -17.06
N ILE A 63 -6.69 -0.83 -16.53
CA ILE A 63 -6.34 -0.65 -15.11
C ILE A 63 -4.87 -0.27 -15.00
N THR A 64 -4.54 0.58 -14.03
CA THR A 64 -3.16 0.94 -13.71
C THR A 64 -2.74 0.21 -12.44
N VAL A 65 -1.59 -0.45 -12.48
CA VAL A 65 -0.99 -1.10 -11.31
C VAL A 65 0.25 -0.31 -10.89
N LEU A 66 0.14 0.39 -9.77
CA LEU A 66 1.28 1.05 -9.13
C LEU A 66 2.16 0.02 -8.44
N SER A 67 3.45 0.34 -8.37
CA SER A 67 4.42 -0.47 -7.62
C SER A 67 4.37 -0.05 -6.16
N GLY A 68 4.24 -0.98 -5.22
CA GLY A 68 4.15 -0.62 -3.82
C GLY A 68 4.66 -1.68 -2.85
N MET A 69 4.69 -1.29 -1.59
CA MET A 69 5.12 -2.10 -0.45
C MET A 69 4.48 -1.54 0.81
N GLU A 70 4.02 -2.39 1.72
CA GLU A 70 3.68 -1.97 3.08
C GLU A 70 4.88 -2.29 3.97
N VAL A 71 5.59 -1.25 4.42
CA VAL A 71 6.78 -1.39 5.27
C VAL A 71 6.36 -1.32 6.74
N THR A 72 6.85 -2.24 7.56
CA THR A 72 6.67 -2.20 9.02
C THR A 72 7.89 -1.54 9.67
N SER A 73 7.70 -0.39 10.30
CA SER A 73 8.75 0.35 10.99
C SER A 73 9.18 -0.31 12.31
N ASP A 74 10.26 0.20 12.92
CA ASP A 74 10.74 -0.20 14.26
C ASP A 74 9.70 0.08 15.35
N GLU A 75 8.90 1.13 15.17
CA GLU A 75 7.74 1.43 16.04
C GLU A 75 6.56 0.48 15.80
N GLU A 76 6.73 -0.54 14.95
CA GLU A 76 5.66 -1.42 14.48
C GLU A 76 4.50 -0.62 13.85
N ALA A 77 4.80 0.45 13.11
CA ALA A 77 3.81 1.19 12.34
C ALA A 77 3.91 0.83 10.86
N HIS A 78 2.77 0.65 10.20
CA HIS A 78 2.73 0.34 8.77
C HIS A 78 2.71 1.61 7.92
N ILE A 79 3.53 1.59 6.86
CA ILE A 79 3.70 2.71 5.94
C ILE A 79 3.63 2.17 4.52
N LEU A 80 2.66 2.64 3.72
CA LEU A 80 2.62 2.34 2.30
C LEU A 80 3.62 3.21 1.56
N ALA A 81 4.39 2.56 0.69
CA ALA A 81 5.21 3.19 -0.32
C ALA A 81 4.59 2.95 -1.70
N LEU A 82 4.45 4.00 -2.51
CA LEU A 82 3.89 3.92 -3.86
C LEU A 82 4.82 4.56 -4.89
N PHE A 83 5.03 3.86 -6.01
CA PHE A 83 5.93 4.25 -7.11
C PHE A 83 5.30 3.97 -8.48
N ASP A 84 5.70 4.75 -9.50
CA ASP A 84 5.30 4.52 -10.89
C ASP A 84 6.00 3.31 -11.52
N ASN A 85 7.17 2.93 -10.98
CA ASN A 85 8.09 1.96 -11.57
C ASN A 85 8.61 0.94 -10.55
N VAL A 86 8.97 -0.24 -11.06
CA VAL A 86 9.45 -1.38 -10.27
C VAL A 86 10.86 -1.14 -9.71
N GLU A 87 11.72 -0.41 -10.43
CA GLU A 87 13.09 -0.14 -10.00
C GLU A 87 13.13 0.59 -8.64
N SER A 88 12.28 1.61 -8.45
CA SER A 88 12.20 2.35 -7.20
C SER A 88 11.73 1.46 -6.03
N VAL A 89 10.69 0.64 -6.21
CA VAL A 89 10.20 -0.22 -5.12
C VAL A 89 11.19 -1.35 -4.79
N MET A 90 11.93 -1.87 -5.77
CA MET A 90 12.98 -2.85 -5.53
C MET A 90 14.16 -2.25 -4.77
N ARG A 91 14.53 -0.99 -5.03
CA ARG A 91 15.52 -0.27 -4.20
C ARG A 91 15.06 -0.09 -2.76
N LEU A 92 13.78 0.19 -2.54
CA LEU A 92 13.21 0.22 -1.19
C LEU A 92 13.28 -1.17 -0.54
N GLN A 93 12.95 -2.23 -1.29
CA GLN A 93 13.03 -3.60 -0.81
C GLN A 93 14.42 -3.97 -0.33
N ASP A 94 15.48 -3.59 -1.08
CA ASP A 94 16.86 -3.87 -0.68
C ASP A 94 17.16 -3.24 0.69
N THR A 95 16.82 -1.96 0.88
CA THR A 95 16.95 -1.27 2.17
C THR A 95 16.15 -1.93 3.29
N VAL A 96 14.90 -2.34 3.01
CA VAL A 96 14.03 -3.02 3.98
C VAL A 96 14.63 -4.37 4.37
N TYR A 97 15.08 -5.18 3.41
CA TYR A 97 15.67 -6.48 3.65
C TYR A 97 16.97 -6.42 4.44
N GLU A 98 17.79 -5.40 4.24
CA GLU A 98 18.99 -5.15 5.06
C GLU A 98 18.64 -4.79 6.51
N SER A 99 17.44 -4.28 6.75
CA SER A 99 16.99 -3.77 8.03
C SER A 99 16.03 -4.70 8.77
N LEU A 100 15.65 -5.85 8.19
CA LEU A 100 14.76 -6.82 8.83
C LEU A 100 15.41 -7.43 10.07
N LEU A 101 14.59 -7.64 11.11
CA LEU A 101 15.03 -8.36 12.30
C LEU A 101 15.40 -9.82 11.95
N PRO A 102 16.40 -10.41 12.64
CA PRO A 102 16.77 -11.81 12.41
C PRO A 102 15.58 -12.74 12.64
N GLY A 103 15.31 -13.61 11.66
CA GLY A 103 14.20 -14.55 11.74
C GLY A 103 13.92 -15.22 10.40
N SER A 104 13.04 -16.21 10.43
CA SER A 104 12.55 -16.89 9.23
C SER A 104 11.05 -17.07 9.37
N ASN A 105 10.33 -17.05 8.25
CA ASN A 105 8.90 -17.29 8.26
C ASN A 105 8.58 -18.70 8.79
N ASP A 106 7.65 -18.78 9.73
CA ASP A 106 7.09 -20.03 10.24
C ASP A 106 5.75 -20.28 9.52
N THR A 107 5.80 -21.07 8.45
CA THR A 107 4.64 -21.28 7.57
C THR A 107 3.46 -21.92 8.29
N ALA A 108 3.71 -22.69 9.36
CA ALA A 108 2.65 -23.28 10.17
C ALA A 108 1.90 -22.25 11.02
N LYS A 109 2.51 -21.10 11.31
CA LYS A 109 1.89 -20.02 12.09
C LYS A 109 1.33 -18.90 11.22
N PHE A 110 2.09 -18.50 10.20
CA PHE A 110 1.78 -17.29 9.45
C PHE A 110 1.20 -17.56 8.07
N GLY A 111 1.48 -18.72 7.46
CA GLY A 111 1.16 -18.99 6.06
C GLY A 111 2.39 -18.99 5.15
N ASP A 112 2.21 -19.45 3.92
CA ASP A 112 3.27 -19.44 2.90
C ASP A 112 3.44 -18.03 2.31
N GLN A 113 4.66 -17.71 1.89
CA GLN A 113 5.00 -16.45 1.22
C GLN A 113 5.45 -16.77 -0.20
N VAL A 114 4.50 -16.74 -1.14
CA VAL A 114 4.68 -17.31 -2.49
C VAL A 114 4.99 -16.23 -3.51
N VAL A 115 6.12 -16.39 -4.20
CA VAL A 115 6.48 -15.57 -5.36
C VAL A 115 5.97 -16.25 -6.61
N VAL A 116 5.19 -15.54 -7.40
CA VAL A 116 4.56 -16.06 -8.63
C VAL A 116 4.77 -15.13 -9.81
N ASN A 117 4.70 -15.67 -11.02
CA ASN A 117 4.64 -14.85 -12.24
C ASN A 117 3.19 -14.49 -12.63
N GLU A 118 3.04 -13.75 -13.72
CA GLU A 118 1.74 -13.32 -14.27
C GLU A 118 0.84 -14.48 -14.74
N ALA A 119 1.42 -15.67 -14.95
CA ALA A 119 0.71 -16.89 -15.31
C ALA A 119 0.33 -17.75 -14.08
N ASN A 120 0.53 -17.23 -12.87
CA ASN A 120 0.32 -17.91 -11.59
C ASN A 120 1.23 -19.13 -11.37
N GLU A 121 2.36 -19.21 -12.07
CA GLU A 121 3.37 -20.23 -11.82
C GLU A 121 4.21 -19.82 -10.61
N VAL A 122 4.40 -20.75 -9.67
CA VAL A 122 5.25 -20.53 -8.49
C VAL A 122 6.71 -20.48 -8.91
N LEU A 123 7.34 -19.32 -8.71
CA LEU A 123 8.76 -19.11 -8.96
C LEU A 123 9.61 -19.47 -7.74
N GLY A 124 9.04 -19.34 -6.54
CA GLY A 124 9.73 -19.67 -5.30
C GLY A 124 8.94 -19.24 -4.07
N PHE A 125 9.59 -19.39 -2.91
CA PHE A 125 9.07 -18.98 -1.62
C PHE A 125 10.04 -18.01 -0.97
N ASN A 126 9.52 -16.92 -0.40
CA ASN A 126 10.32 -16.02 0.41
C ASN A 126 10.41 -16.56 1.85
N HIS A 127 11.62 -16.72 2.37
CA HIS A 127 11.82 -17.31 3.71
C HIS A 127 12.03 -16.26 4.82
N ARG A 128 12.11 -14.97 4.49
CA ARG A 128 12.23 -13.88 5.47
C ARG A 128 10.94 -13.76 6.27
N LEU A 129 11.00 -13.27 7.50
CA LEU A 129 9.80 -13.00 8.30
C LEU A 129 9.17 -11.68 7.84
N LEU A 130 8.38 -11.69 6.75
CA LEU A 130 7.88 -10.46 6.12
C LEU A 130 6.86 -9.70 6.98
N ILE A 131 6.15 -10.38 7.88
CA ILE A 131 5.22 -9.73 8.83
C ILE A 131 5.94 -9.07 10.03
N GLY A 132 7.26 -9.22 10.13
CA GLY A 132 8.06 -8.66 11.21
C GLY A 132 8.39 -7.18 10.99
N ALA A 133 8.73 -6.49 12.08
CA ALA A 133 9.25 -5.14 12.03
C ALA A 133 10.67 -5.08 11.42
N THR A 134 10.97 -3.94 10.81
CA THR A 134 12.33 -3.54 10.47
C THR A 134 12.99 -2.83 11.66
N THR A 135 14.28 -2.55 11.54
CA THR A 135 15.02 -1.67 12.47
C THR A 135 14.98 -0.20 12.05
N LEU A 136 14.23 0.14 10.99
CA LEU A 136 14.12 1.50 10.47
C LEU A 136 13.00 2.26 11.20
N PRO A 137 13.30 3.45 11.76
CA PRO A 137 12.27 4.34 12.27
C PRO A 137 11.30 4.76 11.16
N ALA A 138 10.04 5.01 11.51
CA ALA A 138 9.01 5.46 10.57
C ALA A 138 9.42 6.70 9.77
N SER A 139 10.12 7.65 10.41
CA SER A 139 10.62 8.86 9.75
C SER A 139 11.69 8.58 8.71
N GLU A 140 12.55 7.59 8.95
CA GLU A 140 13.58 7.18 7.99
C GLU A 140 12.96 6.48 6.78
N ILE A 141 11.96 5.61 7.00
CA ILE A 141 11.21 4.98 5.92
C ILE A 141 10.58 6.03 4.99
N VAL A 142 9.90 7.04 5.56
CA VAL A 142 9.31 8.16 4.79
C VAL A 142 10.38 8.86 3.95
N ASN A 143 11.53 9.18 4.56
CA ASN A 143 12.63 9.85 3.86
C ASN A 143 13.19 9.01 2.70
N VAL A 144 13.36 7.69 2.90
CA VAL A 144 13.83 6.77 1.86
C VAL A 144 12.83 6.73 0.70
N ILE A 145 11.53 6.57 0.98
CA ILE A 145 10.47 6.56 -0.04
C ILE A 145 10.53 7.82 -0.89
N HIS A 146 10.61 9.00 -0.25
CA HIS A 146 10.70 10.28 -0.96
C HIS A 146 11.99 10.41 -1.77
N SER A 147 13.13 9.95 -1.25
CA SER A 147 14.41 9.98 -1.97
C SER A 147 14.39 9.14 -3.25
N LEU A 148 13.52 8.12 -3.30
CA LEU A 148 13.29 7.25 -4.46
C LEU A 148 12.15 7.75 -5.38
N GLY A 149 11.58 8.93 -5.08
CA GLY A 149 10.53 9.57 -5.86
C GLY A 149 9.12 8.99 -5.64
N GLY A 150 8.90 8.27 -4.54
CA GLY A 150 7.61 7.68 -4.18
C GLY A 150 6.75 8.58 -3.30
N LEU A 151 5.53 8.13 -3.06
CA LEU A 151 4.63 8.67 -2.03
C LEU A 151 4.59 7.75 -0.82
N SER A 152 4.52 8.36 0.35
CA SER A 152 4.38 7.68 1.64
C SER A 152 2.99 7.93 2.23
N ILE A 153 2.32 6.88 2.68
CA ILE A 153 1.00 6.97 3.31
C ILE A 153 1.07 6.23 4.64
N ALA A 154 0.66 6.88 5.73
CA ALA A 154 0.52 6.19 7.02
C ALA A 154 -0.70 5.25 6.93
N SER A 155 -0.46 3.94 7.03
CA SER A 155 -1.53 2.96 6.88
C SER A 155 -2.52 3.01 8.04
N HIS A 156 -3.80 2.78 7.73
CA HIS A 156 -4.91 2.49 8.66
C HIS A 156 -4.77 3.13 10.06
N ILE A 157 -4.65 4.47 10.11
CA ILE A 157 -4.30 5.21 11.33
C ILE A 157 -5.32 5.07 12.47
N ASP A 158 -6.52 4.60 12.15
CA ASP A 158 -7.61 4.31 13.08
C ASP A 158 -7.50 2.96 13.80
N ARG A 159 -6.56 2.09 13.40
CA ARG A 159 -6.37 0.78 14.05
C ARG A 159 -5.66 0.90 15.39
N GLU A 160 -5.98 -0.02 16.29
CA GLU A 160 -5.32 -0.15 17.61
C GLU A 160 -3.94 -0.80 17.55
N ALA A 161 -3.62 -1.47 16.44
CA ALA A 161 -2.34 -2.11 16.19
C ALA A 161 -1.85 -1.71 14.80
N PHE A 162 -0.52 -1.62 14.66
CA PHE A 162 0.17 -1.27 13.43
C PHE A 162 -0.13 0.12 12.84
N SER A 163 -0.82 0.98 13.59
CA SER A 163 -1.06 2.39 13.26
C SER A 163 -0.01 3.28 13.88
N ILE A 164 0.49 4.26 13.13
CA ILE A 164 1.42 5.26 13.68
C ILE A 164 0.83 6.01 14.90
N VAL A 165 -0.49 6.23 14.92
CA VAL A 165 -1.17 6.92 16.03
C VAL A 165 -1.28 6.00 17.25
N SER A 166 -1.55 4.71 17.07
CA SER A 166 -1.60 3.78 18.21
C SER A 166 -0.23 3.56 18.84
N GLN A 167 0.83 3.56 18.02
CA GLN A 167 2.20 3.32 18.47
C GLN A 167 2.83 4.55 19.16
N LEU A 168 2.61 5.75 18.62
CA LEU A 168 3.24 6.98 19.13
C LEU A 168 2.29 7.86 19.95
N GLY A 169 0.98 7.60 19.92
CA GLY A 169 -0.07 8.44 20.50
C GLY A 169 -0.41 9.69 19.66
N PHE A 170 0.47 10.08 18.74
CA PHE A 170 0.28 11.18 17.80
C PHE A 170 1.18 11.02 16.56
N ILE A 171 0.92 11.80 15.50
CA ILE A 171 1.81 11.87 14.33
C ILE A 171 2.76 13.06 14.50
N PRO A 172 4.10 12.87 14.55
CA PRO A 172 5.05 13.97 14.65
C PRO A 172 4.98 14.95 13.46
N ASP A 173 5.07 16.27 13.71
CA ASP A 173 4.98 17.34 12.69
C ASP A 173 6.08 17.30 11.62
N ASP A 174 7.22 16.71 11.96
CA ASP A 174 8.36 16.51 11.07
C ASP A 174 8.23 15.25 10.20
N MET A 175 7.30 14.34 10.53
CA MET A 175 6.98 13.17 9.73
C MET A 175 6.13 13.58 8.51
N LYS A 176 6.74 13.59 7.33
CA LYS A 176 6.17 14.14 6.10
C LYS A 176 5.34 13.15 5.30
N PHE A 177 4.38 12.42 5.89
CA PHE A 177 3.52 11.58 5.04
C PHE A 177 2.78 12.42 3.99
N ASP A 178 2.53 11.83 2.83
CA ASP A 178 1.78 12.47 1.75
C ASP A 178 0.27 12.35 1.98
N ALA A 179 -0.17 11.30 2.67
CA ALA A 179 -1.54 11.08 3.07
C ALA A 179 -1.64 10.22 4.34
N LEU A 180 -2.84 10.19 4.93
CA LEU A 180 -3.21 9.30 6.03
C LEU A 180 -4.30 8.35 5.55
N GLU A 181 -4.11 7.05 5.72
CA GLU A 181 -5.10 6.06 5.36
C GLU A 181 -6.03 5.76 6.52
N MET A 182 -7.33 5.78 6.24
CA MET A 182 -8.36 5.27 7.15
C MET A 182 -8.74 3.85 6.74
N SER A 183 -8.84 2.94 7.70
CA SER A 183 -9.21 1.55 7.46
C SER A 183 -10.67 1.42 7.01
N PRO A 184 -11.08 0.34 6.33
CA PRO A 184 -12.48 0.09 5.98
C PRO A 184 -13.47 -0.01 7.14
N ARG A 185 -12.99 -0.01 8.40
CA ARG A 185 -13.79 -0.26 9.60
C ARG A 185 -14.40 1.01 10.19
N ILE A 186 -13.85 2.19 9.87
CA ILE A 186 -14.30 3.47 10.44
C ILE A 186 -15.17 4.27 9.47
N SER A 187 -16.28 4.82 9.97
CA SER A 187 -17.14 5.73 9.20
C SER A 187 -16.50 7.12 9.07
N ARG A 188 -16.86 7.88 8.03
CA ARG A 188 -16.34 9.25 7.86
C ARG A 188 -16.66 10.17 9.03
N GLU A 189 -17.87 10.07 9.55
CA GLU A 189 -18.33 10.88 10.68
C GLU A 189 -17.49 10.60 11.92
N THR A 190 -17.30 9.31 12.24
CA THR A 190 -16.45 8.88 13.36
C THR A 190 -15.01 9.31 13.16
N ALA A 191 -14.44 9.14 11.96
CA ALA A 191 -13.07 9.54 11.68
C ALA A 191 -12.88 11.06 11.80
N SER A 192 -13.84 11.86 11.32
CA SER A 192 -13.81 13.31 11.42
C SER A 192 -13.83 13.78 12.89
N ASN A 193 -14.59 13.09 13.74
CA ASN A 193 -14.68 13.41 15.17
C ASN A 193 -13.42 13.00 15.95
N LEU A 194 -12.79 11.87 15.60
CA LEU A 194 -11.65 11.33 16.35
C LEU A 194 -10.30 11.83 15.84
N TYR A 195 -10.18 12.05 14.53
CA TYR A 195 -8.91 12.37 13.86
C TYR A 195 -8.94 13.74 13.18
N GLY A 196 -9.98 14.57 13.41
CA GLY A 196 -10.15 15.88 12.77
C GLY A 196 -8.98 16.86 12.96
N ASP A 197 -8.16 16.66 13.98
CA ASP A 197 -6.93 17.45 14.19
C ASP A 197 -5.87 17.17 13.10
N TYR A 198 -5.95 16.02 12.41
CA TYR A 198 -5.07 15.64 11.30
C TYR A 198 -5.56 16.10 9.91
N THR A 199 -6.45 17.09 9.86
CA THR A 199 -6.98 17.65 8.60
C THR A 199 -5.95 18.38 7.73
N ARG A 200 -4.77 18.66 8.27
CA ARG A 200 -3.63 19.24 7.50
C ARG A 200 -3.06 18.26 6.49
N MET A 201 -3.34 16.97 6.64
CA MET A 201 -2.91 15.92 5.75
C MET A 201 -4.14 15.34 5.04
N PRO A 202 -4.07 15.13 3.72
CA PRO A 202 -5.19 14.54 3.00
C PRO A 202 -5.40 13.10 3.46
N TRP A 203 -6.66 12.68 3.51
CA TRP A 203 -7.00 11.31 3.87
C TRP A 203 -7.27 10.51 2.60
N VAL A 204 -6.95 9.22 2.68
CA VAL A 204 -7.27 8.20 1.69
C VAL A 204 -7.88 7.00 2.39
N SER A 205 -8.42 6.07 1.62
CA SER A 205 -8.85 4.78 2.12
C SER A 205 -8.81 3.72 1.03
N SER A 206 -8.31 2.56 1.41
CA SER A 206 -8.15 1.38 0.56
C SER A 206 -8.71 0.15 1.28
N SER A 207 -8.75 -0.98 0.60
CA SER A 207 -9.38 -2.18 1.12
C SER A 207 -8.56 -2.93 2.17
N ASP A 208 -7.23 -2.80 2.16
CA ASP A 208 -6.30 -3.63 2.95
C ASP A 208 -6.62 -5.13 2.74
N SER A 209 -6.72 -5.49 1.46
CA SER A 209 -7.26 -6.79 1.06
C SER A 209 -6.25 -7.91 1.20
N HIS A 210 -6.68 -8.94 1.92
CA HIS A 210 -5.98 -10.21 2.12
C HIS A 210 -6.71 -11.39 1.46
N ASN A 211 -7.86 -11.13 0.83
CA ASN A 211 -8.64 -12.09 0.04
C ASN A 211 -9.38 -11.38 -1.10
N ILE A 212 -9.74 -12.13 -2.13
CA ILE A 212 -10.28 -11.60 -3.39
C ILE A 212 -11.61 -10.87 -3.18
N ASP A 213 -12.45 -11.39 -2.28
CA ASP A 213 -13.77 -10.82 -2.00
C ASP A 213 -13.68 -9.39 -1.46
N ASN A 214 -12.65 -9.10 -0.65
CA ASN A 214 -12.45 -7.79 -0.04
C ASN A 214 -11.86 -6.73 -0.99
N ILE A 215 -11.34 -7.10 -2.17
CA ILE A 215 -10.77 -6.12 -3.12
C ILE A 215 -11.80 -5.02 -3.41
N GLY A 216 -11.40 -3.75 -3.31
CA GLY A 216 -12.29 -2.62 -3.53
C GLY A 216 -13.39 -2.41 -2.48
N LYS A 217 -13.35 -3.13 -1.34
CA LYS A 217 -14.30 -2.93 -0.22
C LYS A 217 -14.34 -1.48 0.26
N ARG A 218 -13.19 -0.80 0.18
CA ARG A 218 -13.10 0.65 0.25
C ARG A 218 -12.15 1.13 -0.84
N THR A 219 -12.43 2.31 -1.37
CA THR A 219 -11.66 2.92 -2.46
C THR A 219 -11.55 4.42 -2.24
N THR A 220 -10.54 5.01 -2.86
CA THR A 220 -10.36 6.46 -2.93
C THR A 220 -10.66 6.94 -4.33
N LEU A 221 -11.38 8.05 -4.46
CA LEU A 221 -11.59 8.72 -5.75
C LEU A 221 -10.53 9.79 -5.95
N PHE A 222 -9.86 9.74 -7.10
CA PHE A 222 -8.90 10.75 -7.53
C PHE A 222 -9.38 11.43 -8.81
N TYR A 223 -9.18 12.74 -8.87
CA TYR A 223 -9.48 13.54 -10.07
C TYR A 223 -8.16 13.95 -10.71
N LEU A 224 -7.70 13.18 -11.70
CA LEU A 224 -6.35 13.25 -12.26
C LEU A 224 -6.40 13.49 -13.77
N LYS A 225 -5.31 13.94 -14.38
CA LYS A 225 -5.14 13.87 -15.84
C LYS A 225 -4.77 12.45 -16.26
N GLU A 226 -3.87 11.83 -15.51
CA GLU A 226 -3.29 10.50 -15.75
C GLU A 226 -3.04 9.79 -14.41
N PRO A 227 -3.11 8.45 -14.35
CA PRO A 227 -2.94 7.68 -13.12
C PRO A 227 -1.46 7.49 -12.78
N THR A 228 -0.77 8.56 -12.37
CA THR A 228 0.66 8.56 -12.00
C THR A 228 0.85 9.03 -10.57
N ILE A 229 1.97 8.66 -9.95
CA ILE A 229 2.37 9.14 -8.62
C ILE A 229 2.41 10.68 -8.57
N ALA A 230 2.92 11.33 -9.62
CA ALA A 230 2.96 12.79 -9.68
C ALA A 230 1.55 13.43 -9.65
N GLU A 231 0.61 12.88 -10.42
CA GLU A 231 -0.77 13.39 -10.41
C GLU A 231 -1.50 13.08 -9.09
N ILE A 232 -1.26 11.90 -8.49
CA ILE A 232 -1.76 11.56 -7.15
C ILE A 232 -1.23 12.56 -6.13
N SER A 233 0.08 12.88 -6.14
CA SER A 233 0.68 13.90 -5.28
C SER A 233 -0.01 15.26 -5.44
N TYR A 234 -0.30 15.69 -6.67
CA TYR A 234 -1.03 16.92 -6.93
C TYR A 234 -2.47 16.87 -6.41
N ALA A 235 -3.15 15.73 -6.51
CA ALA A 235 -4.50 15.54 -6.00
C ALA A 235 -4.56 15.58 -4.47
N LEU A 236 -3.61 14.92 -3.81
CA LEU A 236 -3.43 14.97 -2.35
C LEU A 236 -3.21 16.41 -1.86
N ARG A 237 -2.51 17.22 -2.65
CA ARG A 237 -2.20 18.63 -2.32
C ARG A 237 -3.21 19.65 -2.86
N GLY A 238 -4.25 19.23 -3.58
CA GLY A 238 -5.26 20.13 -4.16
C GLY A 238 -4.73 21.09 -5.25
N ILE A 239 -3.70 20.68 -6.00
CA ILE A 239 -3.01 21.55 -6.98
C ILE A 239 -3.71 21.51 -8.35
N ASP A 240 -3.87 22.68 -8.98
CA ASP A 240 -4.36 22.83 -10.35
C ASP A 240 -5.66 22.04 -10.64
N GLY A 241 -6.57 22.06 -9.67
CA GLY A 241 -7.89 21.41 -9.75
C GLY A 241 -7.89 19.88 -9.54
N ARG A 242 -6.73 19.24 -9.38
CA ARG A 242 -6.68 17.83 -8.94
C ARG A 242 -7.16 17.77 -7.50
N LYS A 243 -7.88 16.71 -7.15
CA LYS A 243 -8.40 16.51 -5.78
C LYS A 243 -8.54 15.03 -5.48
N VAL A 244 -8.60 14.73 -4.19
CA VAL A 244 -8.86 13.41 -3.62
C VAL A 244 -10.16 13.43 -2.83
N GLU A 245 -10.96 12.38 -2.93
CA GLU A 245 -12.13 12.14 -2.11
C GLU A 245 -12.04 10.73 -1.53
N TRP A 246 -11.78 10.64 -0.23
CA TRP A 246 -11.69 9.37 0.48
C TRP A 246 -13.09 8.88 0.85
N GLY A 247 -13.36 7.59 0.60
CA GLY A 247 -14.66 6.90 0.66
C GLY A 247 -15.38 6.97 1.98
#